data_AF-A0A1R0GT08-F1
#
_entry.id   AF-A0A1R0GT08-F1
#
_cell.length_a   1.000
_cell.length_b   1.000
_cell.length_c   1.000
_cell.angle_alpha   90.00
_cell.angle_beta   90.00
_cell.angle_gamma   90.00
#
_symmetry.space_group_name_H-M   'P 1'
#
loop_
_entity.id
_entity.type
_entity.pdbx_description
1 polymer ?
#
loop_
_entity_poly.entity_id
_entity_poly.type
_entity_poly.pdbx_seq_one_letter_code
_entity_poly.pdbx_strand_id
1 'polypeptide(L)'
;MEYVVGEMVKTILARGGKEGLGEEVGRVLAKMHDCGIIHGDLTTSNMIFNENEGLVLIDFGLGFSSDLAEDKAVDLYVFERALISTTPDCDDFLDSFYKSYSSISTKSKGVLDRLQDVRIRGRKRDMTG
;
A
#
# COMPACT_ATOMS: atom_id res chain seq x y z
N MET A 1 2.97 -23.21 -4.76
CA MET A 1 3.43 -21.80 -4.67
C MET A 1 4.46 -21.64 -5.76
N GLU A 2 4.21 -20.78 -6.75
CA GLU A 2 5.18 -20.48 -7.80
C GLU A 2 6.29 -19.60 -7.21
N TYR A 3 7.52 -19.77 -7.68
CA TYR A 3 8.62 -18.91 -7.27
C TYR A 3 8.50 -17.58 -8.00
N VAL A 4 8.31 -16.50 -7.26
CA VAL A 4 8.30 -15.14 -7.81
C VAL A 4 9.74 -14.61 -7.82
N VAL A 5 10.27 -14.33 -9.00
CA VAL A 5 11.60 -13.72 -9.16
C VAL A 5 11.47 -12.23 -8.87
N GLY A 6 12.28 -11.69 -7.96
CA GLY A 6 12.33 -10.26 -7.68
C GLY A 6 12.91 -9.95 -6.31
N GLU A 7 12.92 -8.67 -5.96
CA GLU A 7 13.38 -8.19 -4.67
C GLU A 7 12.19 -7.65 -3.85
N MET A 8 12.18 -7.92 -2.55
CA MET A 8 11.13 -7.38 -1.67
C MET A 8 11.21 -5.85 -1.64
N VAL A 9 10.05 -5.18 -1.74
CA VAL A 9 9.96 -3.72 -1.68
C VAL A 9 10.60 -3.17 -0.41
N LYS A 10 10.41 -3.85 0.73
CA LYS A 10 11.10 -3.52 1.99
C LYS A 10 12.62 -3.42 1.84
N THR A 11 13.23 -4.36 1.12
CA THR A 11 14.68 -4.40 0.93
C THR A 11 15.15 -3.30 0.01
N ILE A 12 14.39 -2.99 -1.05
CA ILE A 12 14.69 -1.87 -1.96
C ILE A 12 14.66 -0.54 -1.19
N LEU A 13 13.62 -0.32 -0.37
CA LEU A 13 13.48 0.88 0.44
C LEU A 13 14.60 1.03 1.48
N ALA A 14 14.99 -0.07 2.14
CA ALA A 14 16.10 -0.06 3.10
C ALA A 14 17.46 0.31 2.47
N ARG A 15 17.60 0.24 1.14
CA ARG A 15 18.83 0.61 0.40
C ARG A 15 18.77 2.02 -0.20
N GLY A 16 17.78 2.83 0.18
CA GLY A 16 17.58 4.18 -0.34
C GLY A 16 16.48 4.30 -1.39
N GLY A 17 15.71 3.23 -1.61
CA GLY A 17 14.58 3.24 -2.53
C GLY A 17 14.97 3.14 -4.00
N LYS A 18 13.96 3.27 -4.86
CA LYS A 18 14.09 3.25 -6.31
C LYS A 18 13.13 4.27 -6.91
N GLU A 19 13.61 5.03 -7.89
CA GLU A 19 12.77 5.96 -8.65
C GLU A 19 11.57 5.23 -9.29
N GLY A 20 10.39 5.84 -9.17
CA GLY A 20 9.14 5.29 -9.70
C GLY A 20 8.53 4.12 -8.92
N LEU A 21 9.17 3.64 -7.85
CA LEU A 21 8.63 2.53 -7.06
C LEU A 21 7.32 2.90 -6.36
N GLY A 22 7.22 4.12 -5.82
CA GLY A 22 5.98 4.62 -5.22
C GLY A 22 4.83 4.67 -6.22
N GLU A 23 5.11 5.13 -7.44
CA GLU A 23 4.11 5.17 -8.53
C GLU A 23 3.65 3.78 -8.95
N GLU A 24 4.57 2.82 -9.05
CA GLU A 24 4.27 1.41 -9.36
C GLU A 24 3.34 0.80 -8.31
N VAL A 25 3.71 0.95 -7.03
CA VAL A 25 2.92 0.46 -5.89
C VAL A 25 1.55 1.13 -5.85
N GLY A 26 1.48 2.44 -6.09
CA GLY A 26 0.24 3.20 -6.18
C GLY A 26 -0.70 2.67 -7.27
N ARG A 27 -0.15 2.37 -8.44
CA ARG A 27 -0.91 1.84 -9.59
C ARG A 27 -1.47 0.45 -9.30
N VAL A 28 -0.65 -0.46 -8.76
CA VAL A 28 -1.07 -1.84 -8.49
C VAL A 28 -2.12 -1.88 -7.38
N LEU A 29 -1.93 -1.11 -6.30
CA LEU A 29 -2.91 -1.07 -5.21
C LEU A 29 -4.22 -0.39 -5.62
N ALA A 30 -4.17 0.66 -6.44
CA ALA A 30 -5.37 1.25 -7.00
C ALA A 30 -6.18 0.23 -7.82
N LYS A 31 -5.52 -0.55 -8.67
CA LYS A 31 -6.18 -1.60 -9.47
C LYS A 31 -6.76 -2.70 -8.58
N MET A 32 -6.02 -3.16 -7.58
CA MET A 32 -6.48 -4.16 -6.62
C MET A 32 -7.76 -3.70 -5.91
N HIS A 33 -7.75 -2.47 -5.38
CA HIS A 33 -8.90 -1.87 -4.70
C HIS A 33 -10.07 -1.58 -5.64
N ASP A 34 -9.83 -1.18 -6.89
CA ASP A 34 -10.91 -0.96 -7.87
C ASP A 34 -11.62 -2.26 -8.25
N CYS A 35 -10.88 -3.37 -8.29
CA CYS A 35 -11.41 -4.74 -8.42
C CYS A 35 -12.10 -5.26 -7.14
N GLY A 36 -12.15 -4.47 -6.07
CA GLY A 36 -12.81 -4.84 -4.82
C GLY A 36 -12.04 -5.89 -4.03
N ILE A 37 -10.72 -6.00 -4.21
CA ILE A 37 -9.85 -6.89 -3.44
C ILE A 37 -9.19 -6.09 -2.33
N ILE A 38 -9.26 -6.59 -1.10
CA ILE A 38 -8.56 -6.08 0.07
C ILE A 38 -7.49 -7.10 0.45
N HIS A 39 -6.27 -6.64 0.73
CA HIS A 39 -5.17 -7.53 1.10
C HIS A 39 -5.26 -7.96 2.56
N GLY A 40 -5.59 -7.04 3.47
CA GLY A 40 -5.79 -7.31 4.89
C GLY A 40 -4.51 -7.42 5.74
N ASP A 41 -3.34 -7.50 5.10
CA ASP A 41 -2.01 -7.40 5.72
C ASP A 41 -1.03 -6.70 4.76
N LEU A 42 -1.43 -5.52 4.31
CA LEU A 42 -0.71 -4.82 3.26
C LEU A 42 0.58 -4.18 3.80
N THR A 43 1.71 -4.87 3.68
CA THR A 43 3.03 -4.38 4.11
C THR A 43 4.07 -4.46 2.99
N THR A 44 5.17 -3.72 3.10
CA THR A 44 6.26 -3.75 2.11
C THR A 44 7.02 -5.09 2.05
N SER A 45 6.80 -5.99 3.02
CA SER A 45 7.35 -7.36 2.99
C SER A 45 6.49 -8.31 2.16
N ASN A 46 5.21 -7.96 1.95
CA ASN A 46 4.25 -8.72 1.13
C ASN A 46 4.22 -8.23 -0.32
N MET A 47 5.31 -7.57 -0.75
CA MET A 47 5.46 -6.96 -2.07
C MET A 47 6.81 -7.34 -2.66
N ILE A 48 6.80 -7.92 -3.85
CA ILE A 48 8.01 -8.27 -4.61
C ILE A 48 8.02 -7.44 -5.89
N PHE A 49 9.12 -6.72 -6.13
CA PHE A 49 9.32 -5.93 -7.33
C PHE A 49 10.36 -6.58 -8.24
N ASN A 50 10.06 -6.61 -9.53
CA ASN A 50 10.93 -7.08 -10.59
C ASN A 50 10.95 -6.04 -11.72
N GLU A 51 12.14 -5.65 -12.18
CA GLU A 51 12.30 -4.64 -13.23
C GLU A 51 11.57 -4.99 -14.54
N ASN A 52 11.45 -6.29 -14.86
CA ASN A 52 10.86 -6.76 -16.10
C ASN A 52 9.37 -7.10 -15.97
N GLU A 53 8.94 -7.52 -14.78
CA GLU A 53 7.58 -8.06 -14.54
C GLU A 53 6.69 -7.11 -13.71
N GLY A 54 7.28 -6.07 -13.11
CA GLY A 54 6.60 -5.11 -12.26
C GLY A 54 6.43 -5.61 -10.83
N LEU A 55 5.38 -5.12 -10.17
CA LEU A 55 5.10 -5.43 -8.78
C LEU A 55 4.12 -6.60 -8.62
N VAL A 56 4.48 -7.54 -7.77
CA VAL A 56 3.65 -8.69 -7.35
C VAL A 56 3.33 -8.56 -5.86
N LEU A 57 2.04 -8.67 -5.55
CA LEU A 57 1.54 -8.77 -4.17
C LEU A 57 1.45 -10.24 -3.78
N ILE A 58 1.87 -10.58 -2.56
CA ILE A 58 1.86 -11.94 -2.03
C ILE A 58 1.12 -12.01 -0.70
N ASP A 59 0.78 -13.21 -0.26
CA ASP A 59 0.16 -13.46 1.05
C ASP A 59 -1.20 -12.77 1.27
N PHE A 60 -2.22 -13.20 0.52
CA PHE A 60 -3.61 -12.83 0.74
C PHE A 60 -4.28 -13.68 1.84
N GLY A 61 -3.54 -14.18 2.83
CA GLY A 61 -4.09 -15.04 3.88
C GLY A 61 -5.18 -14.38 4.74
N LEU A 62 -5.13 -13.05 4.86
CA LEU A 62 -6.16 -12.22 5.50
C LEU A 62 -7.00 -11.43 4.50
N GLY A 63 -6.80 -11.67 3.20
CA GLY A 63 -7.45 -10.95 2.13
C GLY A 63 -8.92 -11.32 1.98
N PHE A 64 -9.72 -10.37 1.53
CA PHE A 64 -11.15 -10.55 1.29
C PHE A 64 -11.65 -9.60 0.20
N SER A 65 -12.83 -9.88 -0.34
CA SER A 65 -13.46 -9.00 -1.33
C SER A 65 -14.37 -7.98 -0.64
N SER A 66 -14.18 -6.70 -0.94
CA SER A 66 -15.05 -5.61 -0.49
C SER A 66 -14.97 -4.40 -1.41
N ASP A 67 -16.13 -3.80 -1.66
CA ASP A 67 -16.25 -2.53 -2.37
C ASP A 67 -16.32 -1.30 -1.45
N LEU A 68 -16.34 -1.51 -0.13
CA LEU A 68 -16.47 -0.43 0.83
C LEU A 68 -15.21 0.45 0.85
N ALA A 69 -15.42 1.76 0.89
CA ALA A 69 -14.32 2.73 1.01
C ALA A 69 -13.61 2.61 2.37
N GLU A 70 -14.31 2.18 3.44
CA GLU A 70 -13.73 1.92 4.76
C GLU A 70 -12.66 0.84 4.70
N ASP A 71 -12.94 -0.32 4.10
CA ASP A 71 -12.00 -1.44 4.07
C ASP A 71 -10.73 -1.09 3.28
N LYS A 72 -10.90 -0.43 2.14
CA LYS A 72 -9.78 0.07 1.30
C LYS A 72 -8.94 1.11 2.06
N ALA A 73 -9.60 1.99 2.81
CA ALA A 73 -8.92 2.99 3.63
C ALA A 73 -8.16 2.37 4.80
N VAL A 74 -8.71 1.32 5.42
CA VAL A 74 -8.01 0.57 6.47
C VAL A 74 -6.78 -0.14 5.90
N ASP A 75 -6.89 -0.76 4.72
CA ASP A 75 -5.76 -1.43 4.06
C ASP A 75 -4.63 -0.45 3.71
N LEU A 76 -4.98 0.72 3.14
CA LEU A 76 -4.01 1.81 2.89
C LEU A 76 -3.38 2.33 4.18
N TYR A 77 -4.15 2.42 5.27
CA TYR A 77 -3.63 2.86 6.56
C TYR A 77 -2.63 1.86 7.15
N VAL A 78 -2.90 0.55 7.05
CA VAL A 78 -1.94 -0.50 7.45
C VAL A 78 -0.64 -0.36 6.68
N PHE A 79 -0.73 -0.18 5.36
CA PHE A 79 0.43 0.05 4.50
C PHE A 79 1.24 1.29 4.89
N GLU A 80 0.57 2.43 5.07
CA GLU A 80 1.21 3.69 5.47
C GLU A 80 1.95 3.54 6.80
N ARG A 81 1.33 2.89 7.80
CA ARG A 81 1.96 2.67 9.11
C ARG A 81 3.14 1.72 9.03
N ALA A 82 3.00 0.62 8.29
CA ALA A 82 4.09 -0.33 8.08
C ALA A 82 5.29 0.32 7.38
N LEU A 83 5.03 1.16 6.37
CA LEU A 83 6.05 1.90 5.65
C LEU A 83 6.78 2.89 6.57
N ILE A 84 6.04 3.78 7.24
CA ILE A 84 6.62 4.79 8.15
C ILE A 84 7.44 4.13 9.27
N SER A 85 7.00 2.97 9.77
CA SER A 85 7.71 2.25 10.83
C SER A 85 9.03 1.61 10.39
N THR A 86 9.20 1.34 9.09
CA THR A 86 10.32 0.52 8.59
C THR A 86 11.24 1.25 7.62
N THR A 87 10.79 2.39 7.08
CA THR A 87 11.50 3.17 6.07
C THR A 87 11.63 4.61 6.55
N PRO A 88 12.83 5.03 7.02
CA PRO A 88 13.11 6.44 7.28
C PRO A 88 12.89 7.30 6.02
N ASP A 89 12.48 8.56 6.19
CA ASP A 89 12.35 9.56 5.12
C ASP A 89 11.50 9.09 3.91
N CYS A 90 10.43 8.34 4.17
CA CYS A 90 9.57 7.77 3.12
C CYS A 90 8.56 8.77 2.50
N ASP A 91 8.67 10.07 2.77
CA ASP A 91 7.70 11.09 2.34
C ASP A 91 7.57 11.17 0.82
N ASP A 92 8.70 11.16 0.08
CA ASP A 92 8.71 11.19 -1.39
C ASP A 92 8.06 9.94 -1.99
N PHE A 93 8.28 8.79 -1.35
CA PHE A 93 7.63 7.55 -1.74
C PHE A 93 6.11 7.64 -1.52
N LEU A 94 5.67 8.14 -0.36
CA LEU A 94 4.24 8.28 -0.06
C LEU A 94 3.54 9.29 -0.97
N ASP A 95 4.21 10.40 -1.29
CA ASP A 95 3.66 11.42 -2.18
C ASP A 95 3.47 10.87 -3.61
N SER A 96 4.49 10.24 -4.17
CA SER A 96 4.41 9.58 -5.49
C SER A 96 3.38 8.43 -5.50
N PHE A 97 3.32 7.65 -4.41
CA PHE A 97 2.31 6.61 -4.20
C PHE A 97 0.88 7.17 -4.24
N TYR A 98 0.57 8.16 -3.41
CA TYR A 98 -0.79 8.70 -3.31
C TYR A 98 -1.21 9.46 -4.57
N LYS A 99 -0.27 10.13 -5.26
CA LYS A 99 -0.52 10.73 -6.58
C LYS A 99 -0.91 9.67 -7.60
N SER A 100 -0.13 8.59 -7.70
CA SER A 100 -0.41 7.48 -8.61
C SER A 100 -1.74 6.80 -8.27
N TYR A 101 -1.96 6.45 -7.00
CA TYR A 101 -3.20 5.82 -6.53
C TYR A 101 -4.43 6.68 -6.89
N SER A 102 -4.36 7.99 -6.65
CA SER A 102 -5.44 8.94 -6.96
C SER A 102 -5.74 9.04 -8.45
N SER A 103 -4.69 9.00 -9.28
CA SER A 103 -4.81 9.12 -10.74
C SER A 103 -5.37 7.86 -11.41
N ILE A 104 -5.13 6.69 -10.82
CA ILE A 104 -5.52 5.39 -11.39
C ILE A 104 -6.87 4.92 -10.87
N SER A 105 -7.14 5.04 -9.56
CA SER A 105 -8.39 4.54 -8.98
C SER A 105 -9.55 5.48 -9.29
N THR A 106 -10.60 4.91 -9.88
CA THR A 106 -11.87 5.61 -10.15
C THR A 106 -12.66 5.94 -8.88
N LYS A 107 -12.34 5.25 -7.78
CA LYS A 107 -12.98 5.38 -6.46
C LYS A 107 -12.09 6.15 -5.46
N SER A 108 -10.94 6.68 -5.91
CA SER A 108 -9.89 7.22 -5.05
C SER A 108 -10.37 8.28 -4.07
N LYS A 109 -11.17 9.26 -4.52
CA LYS A 109 -11.67 10.35 -3.68
C LYS A 109 -12.36 9.83 -2.41
N GLY A 110 -13.31 8.90 -2.56
CA GLY A 110 -14.06 8.35 -1.42
C GLY A 110 -13.19 7.54 -0.46
N VAL A 111 -12.20 6.82 -0.99
CA VAL A 111 -11.23 6.06 -0.19
C VAL A 111 -10.31 7.00 0.58
N LEU A 112 -9.77 8.04 -0.05
CA LEU A 112 -8.82 8.96 0.58
C LEU A 112 -9.50 9.90 1.58
N ASP A 113 -10.73 10.33 1.32
CA ASP A 113 -11.55 11.04 2.31
C ASP A 113 -11.73 10.16 3.55
N ARG A 114 -12.07 8.88 3.34
CA ARG A 114 -12.25 7.94 4.46
C ARG A 114 -10.95 7.62 5.19
N LEU A 115 -9.83 7.57 4.49
CA LEU A 115 -8.51 7.37 5.06
C LEU A 115 -8.15 8.45 6.09
N GLN A 116 -8.59 9.70 5.90
CA GLN A 116 -8.38 10.75 6.89
C GLN A 116 -9.07 10.43 8.23
N ASP A 117 -10.30 9.92 8.17
CA ASP A 117 -11.04 9.48 9.37
C ASP A 117 -10.37 8.28 10.04
N VAL A 118 -9.87 7.32 9.25
CA VAL A 118 -9.11 6.17 9.75
C VAL A 118 -7.83 6.63 10.45
N ARG A 119 -7.06 7.55 9.86
CA ARG A 119 -5.85 8.11 10.47
C ARG A 119 -6.13 8.77 11.83
N ILE A 120 -7.22 9.53 11.94
CA ILE A 120 -7.61 10.16 13.22
C ILE A 120 -7.94 9.11 14.27
N ARG A 121 -8.70 8.06 13.91
CA ARG A 121 -9.06 6.97 14.84
C ARG A 121 -7.86 6.13 15.24
N GLY A 122 -6.95 5.84 14.31
CA GLY A 122 -5.72 5.09 14.55
C GLY A 122 -4.78 5.81 15.52
N ARG A 123 -4.56 7.13 15.36
CA ARG A 123 -3.73 7.92 16.28
C ARG A 123 -4.21 7.90 17.73
N LYS A 124 -5.53 7.81 17.97
CA LYS A 124 -6.06 7.70 19.33
C LYS A 124 -5.69 6.38 20.01
N ARG A 125 -5.57 5.29 19.24
CA ARG A 125 -5.20 3.97 19.76
C ARG A 125 -3.71 3.89 20.08
N ASP A 126 -2.87 4.53 19.26
CA ASP A 126 -1.41 4.59 19.48
C ASP A 126 -1.01 5.38 20.74
N MET A 127 -1.83 6.35 21.18
CA MET A 127 -1.58 7.13 22.41
C MET A 127 -1.99 6.40 23.70
N THR A 128 -2.63 5.23 23.60
CA THR A 128 -3.13 4.46 24.75
C THR A 128 -2.37 3.15 24.99
N GLY A 129 -1.22 2.98 24.31
CA GLY A 129 -0.33 1.82 24.44
C GLY A 129 0.92 2.13 25.27
#